data_AF-Q7V9J1-F1
#
_entry.id   AF-Q7V9J1-F1
#
_cell.length_a   1.000
_cell.length_b   1.000
_cell.length_c   1.000
_cell.angle_alpha   90.00
_cell.angle_beta   90.00
_cell.angle_gamma   90.00
#
_symmetry.space_group_name_H-M   'P 1'
#
loop_
_entity.id
_entity.type
_entity.pdbx_description
1 polymer ?
#
loop_
_entity_poly.entity_id
_entity_poly.type
_entity_poly.pdbx_seq_one_letter_code
_entity_poly.pdbx_strand_id
1 'polypeptide(L)' 'MKRPIIFSLIKTTCGREKYNQLVQKKDLIGQIRLIWFISIATIKDWNIKSID' A
#
# COMPACT_ATOMS: atom_id res chain seq x y z
N MET A 1 -6.36 15.53 9.77
CA MET A 1 -6.18 14.66 8.58
C MET A 1 -5.47 13.38 9.04
N LYS A 2 -6.19 12.27 9.21
CA LYS A 2 -5.59 10.99 9.64
C LYS A 2 -4.65 10.53 8.53
N ARG A 3 -3.33 10.55 8.76
CA ARG A 3 -2.40 9.84 7.88
C ARG A 3 -2.79 8.37 7.98
N PRO A 4 -3.22 7.71 6.89
CA PRO A 4 -3.58 6.31 6.97
C PRO A 4 -2.35 5.56 7.44
N ILE A 5 -2.51 4.70 8.46
CA ILE A 5 -1.45 3.90 9.09
C ILE A 5 -0.66 3.12 8.01
N ILE A 6 -1.33 2.84 6.89
CA ILE A 6 -0.80 2.24 5.66
C ILE A 6 0.37 3.03 5.06
N PHE A 7 0.41 4.37 5.13
CA PHE A 7 1.57 5.16 4.70
C PHE A 7 2.79 4.98 5.60
N SER A 8 2.62 4.46 6.82
CA SER A 8 3.74 4.07 7.68
C SER A 8 4.24 2.65 7.38
N LEU A 9 3.39 1.82 6.76
CA LEU A 9 3.68 0.44 6.35
C LEU A 9 4.25 0.36 4.92
N ILE A 10 3.98 1.36 4.09
CA ILE A 10 4.48 1.47 2.72
C ILE A 10 5.45 2.66 2.67
N LYS A 11 6.74 2.40 2.88
CA LYS A 11 7.77 3.44 2.93
C LYS A 11 8.07 4.01 1.54
N THR A 12 8.00 3.17 0.52
CA THR A 12 8.28 3.55 -0.87
C THR A 12 7.22 4.49 -1.46
N THR A 13 7.65 5.47 -2.25
CA THR A 13 6.79 6.37 -3.02
C THR A 13 5.97 5.63 -4.08
N CYS A 14 6.61 4.70 -4.80
CA CYS A 14 5.96 3.85 -5.79
C CYS A 14 4.79 3.03 -5.19
N GLY A 15 4.96 2.48 -3.98
CA GLY A 15 3.91 1.75 -3.29
C GLY A 15 2.75 2.65 -2.84
N ARG A 16 3.04 3.88 -2.40
CA ARG A 16 2.01 4.87 -2.01
C ARG A 16 1.18 5.33 -3.20
N GLU A 17 1.79 5.55 -4.36
CA GLU A 17 1.06 5.86 -5.59
C GLU A 17 0.18 4.68 -6.03
N LYS A 18 0.68 3.45 -5.97
CA LYS A 18 -0.09 2.25 -6.29
C LYS A 18 -1.30 2.08 -5.37
N TYR A 19 -1.11 2.30 -4.07
CA TYR A 19 -2.20 2.32 -3.09
C TYR A 19 -3.23 3.39 -3.43
N ASN A 20 -2.80 4.60 -3.78
CA ASN A 20 -3.71 5.69 -4.12
C ASN A 20 -4.49 5.41 -5.42
N GLN A 21 -3.90 4.74 -6.40
CA GLN A 21 -4.60 4.30 -7.61
C GLN A 21 -5.63 3.21 -7.32
N LEU A 22 -5.31 2.29 -6.41
CA LEU A 22 -6.18 1.18 -6.02
C LEU A 22 -7.34 1.64 -5.12
N VAL A 23 -7.10 2.55 -4.18
CA VAL A 23 -8.15 3.07 -3.27
C VAL A 23 -9.17 3.95 -3.99
N GLN A 24 -8.76 4.60 -5.08
CA GLN A 24 -9.66 5.35 -5.95
C GLN A 24 -10.62 4.45 -6.74
N LYS A 25 -10.29 3.15 -6.92
CA LYS A 25 -11.20 2.19 -7.53
C LYS A 25 -12.23 1.73 -6.51
N LYS A 26 -13.49 2.16 -6.69
CA LYS A 26 -14.65 1.75 -5.86
C LYS A 26 -15.16 0.33 -6.14
N ASP A 27 -14.45 -0.43 -6.97
CA ASP A 27 -14.83 -1.78 -7.33
C ASP A 27 -14.47 -2.78 -6.21
N LEU A 28 -15.36 -3.74 -5.94
CA LEU A 28 -15.17 -4.75 -4.88
C LEU A 28 -13.92 -5.61 -5.13
N ILE A 29 -13.63 -5.95 -6.38
CA ILE A 29 -12.42 -6.69 -6.78
C ILE A 29 -11.19 -5.78 -6.63
N GLY A 30 -11.35 -4.48 -6.92
CA GLY A 30 -10.33 -3.46 -6.69
C GLY A 30 -9.91 -3.35 -5.22
N GLN A 31 -10.86 -3.42 -4.30
CA GLN A 31 -10.58 -3.40 -2.85
C GLN A 31 -9.92 -4.69 -2.36
N ILE A 32 -10.35 -5.87 -2.83
CA ILE A 32 -9.69 -7.14 -2.49
C ILE A 32 -8.23 -7.12 -2.97
N ARG A 33 -7.98 -6.63 -4.18
CA ARG A 33 -6.62 -6.47 -4.73
C ARG A 33 -5.80 -5.45 -3.92
N LEU A 34 -6.43 -4.39 -3.41
CA LEU A 34 -5.78 -3.42 -2.52
C LEU A 34 -5.36 -4.08 -1.20
N ILE A 35 -6.22 -4.84 -0.55
CA ILE A 35 -5.89 -5.54 0.70
C ILE A 35 -4.77 -6.55 0.47
N TRP A 36 -4.86 -7.35 -0.59
CA TRP A 36 -3.80 -8.29 -0.98
C TRP A 36 -2.47 -7.58 -1.24
N PHE A 37 -2.50 -6.46 -1.96
CA PHE A 37 -1.32 -5.65 -2.22
C PHE A 37 -0.70 -5.11 -0.93
N ILE A 38 -1.50 -4.58 0.00
CA ILE A 38 -1.01 -4.06 1.29
C ILE A 38 -0.37 -5.18 2.11
N SER A 39 -0.98 -6.37 2.14
CA SER A 39 -0.42 -7.52 2.86
C SER A 39 0.95 -7.92 2.31
N ILE A 40 1.08 -8.07 0.99
CA ILE A 40 2.38 -8.39 0.36
C ILE A 40 3.37 -7.24 0.52
N ALA A 41 2.94 -5.99 0.30
CA ALA A 41 3.78 -4.82 0.43
C ALA A 41 4.33 -4.71 1.85
N THR A 42 3.50 -4.88 2.88
CA THR A 42 3.91 -4.86 4.29
C THR A 42 4.93 -5.95 4.59
N ILE A 43 4.70 -7.18 4.11
CA ILE A 43 5.64 -8.30 4.30
C ILE A 43 6.98 -8.00 3.60
N LYS A 44 6.93 -7.43 2.40
CA LYS A 44 8.12 -7.13 1.60
C LYS A 44 8.90 -5.94 2.17
N ASP A 45 8.21 -4.89 2.62
CA ASP A 45 8.79 -3.70 3.26
C ASP A 45 9.35 -4.03 4.67
N TRP A 46 8.87 -5.10 5.31
CA TRP A 46 9.49 -5.62 6.53
C TRP A 46 10.89 -6.20 6.25
N ASN A 47 11.06 -6.82 5.08
CA ASN A 47 12.31 -7.46 4.70
C ASN A 47 13.28 -6.52 3.95
N ILE A 48 12.79 -5.39 3.42
CA ILE A 48 13.60 -4.42 2.68
C ILE A 48 14.00 -3.28 3.62
N LYS A 49 15.29 -3.24 3.97
CA LYS A 49 15.92 -2.19 4.81
C LYS A 49 16.23 -0.90 4.03
N SER A 50 16.04 -0.88 2.72
CA SER A 50 16.38 0.27 1.87
C SER A 50 15.18 1.20 1.71
N ILE A 51 15.32 2.41 2.27
CA ILE A 51 14.59 3.60 1.83
C ILE A 51 15.00 3.82 0.36
N ASP A 52 14.03 3.75 -0.56
CA ASP A 52 14.13 4.30 -1.92
C ASP A 52 13.63 5.75 -1.88
#